data_AF-A0A914N3M7-F1
#
_entry.id   AF-A0A914N3M7-F1
#
_cell.length_a   1.000
_cell.length_b   1.000
_cell.length_c   1.000
_cell.angle_alpha   90.00
_cell.angle_beta   90.00
_cell.angle_gamma   90.00
#
_symmetry.space_group_name_H-M   'P 1'
#
loop_
_entity.id
_entity.type
_entity.pdbx_description
1 polymer ?
#
loop_
_entity_poly.entity_id
_entity_poly.type
_entity_poly.pdbx_seq_one_letter_code
_entity_poly.pdbx_strand_id
1 'polypeptide(L)' 'MEGTYLRADEPFRFESHHQIRPQIVLDSWSKSRGSVGVKYLRSPLNIGQPIILKFVAAPKNTTTIYINNRWSTSYAAEVL' A
#
# COMPACT_ATOMS: atom_id res chain seq x y z
N MET A 1 -24.56 -12.87 15.66
CA MET A 1 -24.52 -12.56 14.22
C MET A 1 -23.18 -11.92 13.96
N GLU A 2 -22.18 -12.72 13.61
CA GLU A 2 -20.85 -12.22 13.26
C GLU A 2 -20.89 -11.77 11.81
N GLY A 3 -20.68 -10.47 11.59
CA GLY A 3 -20.51 -9.93 10.24
C GLY A 3 -19.24 -10.50 9.64
N THR A 4 -19.37 -11.52 8.79
CA THR A 4 -18.27 -12.02 7.99
C THR A 4 -17.87 -10.90 7.04
N TYR A 5 -16.80 -10.18 7.36
CA TYR A 5 -16.20 -9.23 6.43
C TYR A 5 -15.68 -10.03 5.23
N LEU A 6 -16.43 -10.03 4.13
CA LEU A 6 -16.07 -10.65 2.85
C LEU A 6 -14.98 -9.82 2.14
N ARG A 7 -13.87 -9.54 2.81
CA ARG A 7 -12.77 -8.76 2.23
C ARG A 7 -12.19 -9.52 1.04
N ALA A 8 -12.21 -8.91 -0.15
CA ALA A 8 -11.67 -9.50 -1.39
C ALA A 8 -10.13 -9.63 -1.31
N ASP A 9 -9.55 -10.44 -2.20
CA ASP A 9 -8.12 -10.43 -2.40
C ASP A 9 -7.71 -9.07 -3.02
N GLU A 10 -6.70 -8.43 -2.45
CA GLU A 10 -6.23 -7.11 -2.87
C GLU A 10 -4.78 -7.26 -3.38
N PRO A 11 -4.55 -7.21 -4.70
CA PRO A 11 -3.21 -7.40 -5.30
C PRO A 11 -2.24 -6.26 -4.97
N PHE A 12 -2.75 -5.15 -4.43
CA PHE A 12 -1.96 -4.04 -3.99
C PHE A 12 -2.74 -3.23 -2.95
N ARG A 13 -2.08 -2.92 -1.83
CA ARG A 13 -2.58 -2.01 -0.81
C ARG A 13 -1.53 -0.96 -0.47
N PHE A 14 -2.04 0.23 -0.15
CA PHE A 14 -1.26 1.36 0.33
C PHE A 14 -1.90 1.84 1.63
N GLU A 15 -1.18 1.71 2.74
CA GLU A 15 -1.64 2.17 4.06
C GLU A 15 -0.69 3.25 4.58
N SER A 16 -1.24 4.35 5.12
CA SER A 16 -0.46 5.41 5.76
C SER A 16 -0.75 5.45 7.25
N HIS A 17 0.30 5.29 8.06
CA HIS A 17 0.23 5.30 9.52
C HIS A 17 0.96 6.53 10.03
N HIS A 18 0.35 7.30 10.94
CA HIS A 18 0.88 8.60 11.37
C HIS A 18 1.14 8.75 12.87
N GLN A 19 0.83 7.76 13.72
CA GLN A 19 0.76 7.97 15.18
C GLN A 19 2.11 7.98 15.92
N ILE A 20 2.99 7.00 15.72
CA ILE A 20 4.23 6.87 16.52
C ILE A 20 5.48 6.91 15.64
N ARG A 21 5.39 6.37 14.42
CA ARG A 21 6.40 6.48 13.38
C ARG A 21 5.68 6.63 12.05
N PRO A 22 5.68 7.83 11.45
CA PRO A 22 5.06 8.04 10.15
C PRO A 22 5.62 7.06 9.12
N GLN A 23 4.78 6.13 8.68
CA GLN A 23 5.18 5.09 7.75
C GLN A 23 4.10 4.82 6.72
N ILE A 24 4.54 4.40 5.56
CA ILE A 24 3.72 3.79 4.53
C ILE A 24 3.95 2.29 4.60
N VAL A 25 2.87 1.52 4.55
CA VAL A 25 2.92 0.06 4.42
C VAL A 25 2.36 -0.29 3.04
N LEU A 26 3.13 -1.06 2.29
CA LEU A 26 2.72 -1.61 1.00
C LEU A 26 2.70 -3.12 1.12
N ASP A 27 1.59 -3.74 0.75
CA ASP A 27 1.46 -5.19 0.76
C ASP A 27 0.33 -5.63 -0.19
N SER A 28 0.10 -6.94 -0.22
CA SER A 28 -1.08 -7.54 -0.84
C SER A 28 -1.92 -8.20 0.26
N TRP A 29 -3.23 -8.32 0.07
CA TRP A 29 -4.09 -9.05 1.01
C TRP A 29 -4.68 -10.27 0.34
N SER A 30 -4.50 -11.43 0.96
CA SER A 30 -5.21 -12.67 0.63
C SER A 30 -6.22 -12.98 1.72
N LYS A 31 -7.42 -13.42 1.35
CA LYS A 31 -8.40 -14.00 2.30
C LYS A 31 -7.81 -15.12 3.15
N SER A 32 -6.92 -15.92 2.56
CA SER A 32 -6.38 -17.11 3.20
C SER A 32 -5.13 -16.85 4.05
N ARG A 33 -4.39 -15.77 3.77
CA ARG A 33 -3.08 -15.49 4.42
C ARG A 33 -3.01 -14.15 5.14
N GLY A 34 -4.02 -13.29 4.95
CA GLY A 34 -3.93 -11.89 5.34
C GLY A 34 -2.91 -11.13 4.51
N SER A 35 -2.13 -10.27 5.16
CA SER A 35 -1.10 -9.44 4.53
C SER A 35 0.10 -10.26 4.06
N VAL A 36 0.50 -10.08 2.79
CA VAL A 36 1.60 -10.80 2.14
C VAL A 36 2.55 -9.81 1.47
N GLY A 37 3.85 -10.11 1.50
CA GLY A 37 4.89 -9.29 0.87
C GLY A 37 5.06 -7.92 1.51
N VAL A 38 4.89 -7.79 2.83
CA VAL A 38 4.82 -6.49 3.51
C VAL A 38 6.11 -5.68 3.38
N LYS A 39 5.98 -4.42 2.95
CA LYS A 39 7.06 -3.45 2.80
C LYS A 39 6.76 -2.19 3.59
N TYR A 40 7.62 -1.90 4.57
CA TYR A 40 7.55 -0.69 5.38
C TYR A 40 8.45 0.40 4.80
N LEU A 41 7.91 1.61 4.68
CA LEU A 41 8.61 2.78 4.16
C LEU A 41 8.41 3.95 5.10
N ARG A 42 9.44 4.80 5.26
CA ARG A 42 9.27 6.07 5.96
C ARG A 42 8.27 6.94 5.17
N SER A 43 7.25 7.45 5.85
CA SER A 43 6.22 8.26 5.18
C SER A 43 6.78 9.65 4.84
N PRO A 44 6.67 10.10 3.57
CA PRO A 44 6.93 11.48 3.18
C PRO A 44 5.69 12.38 3.37
N LEU A 45 4.60 11.86 3.95
CA LEU A 45 3.33 12.56 4.10
C LEU A 45 3.30 13.38 5.39
N ASN A 46 2.78 14.60 5.30
CA ASN A 46 2.58 15.50 6.43
C ASN A 46 1.09 15.61 6.75
N ILE A 47 0.73 15.53 8.03
CA ILE A 47 -0.65 15.69 8.49
C ILE A 47 -1.15 17.10 8.11
N GLY A 48 -2.37 17.16 7.56
CA GLY A 48 -3.01 18.43 7.17
C GLY A 48 -2.53 19.02 5.85
N GLN A 49 -1.60 18.36 5.14
CA GLN A 49 -1.15 18.79 3.81
C GLN A 49 -1.86 17.99 2.71
N PRO A 50 -2.24 18.61 1.59
CA PRO A 50 -2.80 17.88 0.45
C PRO A 50 -1.75 16.94 -0.15
N ILE A 51 -2.22 15.81 -0.68
CA ILE A 51 -1.38 14.77 -1.26
C ILE A 51 -1.86 14.43 -2.67
N ILE A 52 -0.92 14.20 -3.58
CA ILE A 52 -1.19 13.61 -4.90
C ILE A 52 -0.51 12.24 -4.92
N LEU A 53 -1.33 11.20 -5.07
CA LEU A 53 -0.86 9.82 -5.26
C LEU A 53 -1.09 9.43 -6.73
N LYS A 54 -0.02 9.00 -7.40
CA LYS A 54 -0.11 8.41 -8.75
C LYS A 54 0.35 6.97 -8.69
N PHE A 55 -0.53 6.04 -9.03
CA PHE A 55 -0.22 4.62 -9.17
C PHE A 55 -0.08 4.29 -10.64
N VAL A 56 1.05 3.69 -11.03
CA VAL A 56 1.33 3.29 -12.40
C VAL A 56 1.58 1.79 -12.42
N ALA A 57 0.72 1.05 -13.14
CA ALA A 57 0.96 -0.36 -13.41
C ALA A 57 2.21 -0.51 -14.29
N ALA A 58 3.11 -1.39 -13.89
CA ALA A 58 4.37 -1.67 -14.56
C ALA A 58 4.52 -3.19 -14.81
N PRO A 59 5.44 -3.61 -15.70
CA PRO A 59 5.69 -5.03 -15.95
C PRO A 59 6.03 -5.80 -14.67
N LYS A 60 5.85 -7.14 -14.72
CA LYS A 60 6.15 -8.05 -13.60
C LYS A 60 5.31 -7.76 -12.35
N ASN A 61 4.00 -7.55 -12.53
CA ASN A 61 3.02 -7.30 -11.46
C ASN A 61 3.48 -6.22 -10.46
N THR A 62 4.14 -5.18 -10.99
CA THR A 62 4.68 -4.10 -10.17
C THR A 62 3.80 -2.87 -10.28
N THR A 63 3.53 -2.23 -9.15
CA THR A 63 2.90 -0.91 -9.08
C THR A 63 3.94 0.10 -8.63
N THR A 64 4.22 1.11 -9.47
CA THR A 64 5.02 2.27 -9.08
C THR A 64 4.11 3.33 -8.49
N ILE A 65 4.47 3.81 -7.30
CA ILE A 65 3.74 4.85 -6.57
C ILE A 65 4.58 6.12 -6.60
N TYR A 66 3.96 7.23 -7.02
CA TYR A 66 4.52 8.57 -6.87
C TYR A 66 3.72 9.35 -5.84
N ILE A 67 4.43 10.10 -4.99
CA ILE A 67 3.87 10.99 -3.98
C ILE A 67 4.33 12.41 -4.28
N ASN A 68 3.37 13.30 -4.52
CA ASN A 68 3.59 14.71 -4.84
C ASN A 68 4.60 14.93 -6.00
N ASN A 69 4.68 13.97 -6.94
CA ASN A 69 5.65 13.93 -8.05
C ASN A 69 7.13 14.08 -7.66
N ARG A 70 7.49 13.95 -6.38
CA ARG A 70 8.87 14.12 -5.89
C ARG A 70 9.46 12.86 -5.29
N TRP A 71 8.62 12.03 -4.71
CA TRP A 71 9.03 10.77 -4.12
C TRP A 71 8.38 9.62 -4.87
N SER A 72 9.13 8.53 -5.08
CA SER A 72 8.59 7.33 -5.70
C SER A 72 9.10 6.07 -5.04
N THR A 73 8.26 5.04 -5.06
CA THR A 73 8.62 3.68 -4.69
C THR A 73 7.88 2.71 -5.61
N SER A 74 8.26 1.43 -5.55
CA SER A 74 7.56 0.37 -6.27
C SER A 74 7.24 -0.79 -5.34
N TYR A 75 6.15 -1.46 -5.64
CA TYR A 75 5.71 -2.68 -4.98
C TYR A 75 5.43 -3.75 -6.04
N ALA A 76 6.05 -4.92 -5.92
CA ALA A 76 5.73 -6.08 -6.74
C ALA A 76 4.77 -6.96 -5.95
N ALA A 77 3.57 -7.17 -6.48
CA ALA A 77 2.60 -8.06 -5.87
C ALA A 77 3.15 -9.49 -5.89
N GLU A 78 3.09 -10.15 -4.73
CA GLU A 78 3.23 -11.59 -4.72
C GLU A 78 2.01 -12.21 -5.41
N VAL A 79 2.20 -13.34 -6.09
CA VAL A 79 1.08 -14.08 -6.68
C VAL A 79 0.20 -14.55 -5.52
N LEU A 80 -0.99 -13.94 -5.42
CA LEU A 80 -2.00 -14.21 -4.37
C LEU A 80 -2.62 -15.60 -4.50
#